data_AF-A0AA97E9Z3-F1
#
_entry.id   AF-A0AA97E9Z3-F1
#
_cell.length_a   1.000
_cell.length_b   1.000
_cell.length_c   1.000
_cell.angle_alpha   90.00
_cell.angle_beta   90.00
_cell.angle_gamma   90.00
#
_symmetry.space_group_name_H-M   'P 1'
#
loop_
_entity.id
_entity.type
_entity.pdbx_description
1 polymer ?
#
loop_
_entity_poly.entity_id
_entity_poly.type
_entity_poly.pdbx_seq_one_letter_code
_entity_poly.pdbx_strand_id
1 'polypeptide(L)'
;MVWHVAFFSGIHYLTDLAQTPAPPPLTSAEVIDLLRQSNEDLSNSFNQFLDLMKFLLVALGALAGVATYIFGKSLGDARKVAADIVQQEVERKIATQVKDAVEDEIDSVRRLIGRERIISDITVDYFVPGSDALPPAEATFLKTRGFKRVSYWNETDLVDLSGQVVVLDLVNAPILSVQMLADLSEDEAHDRREKSVIDNATRLLGRMGDRAVLVIYIRPAKRRVAAIDDLSSQITYYAAANTPVNLIGVVADAGYVAHGWRRLVS
;
A
#
# COMPACT_ATOMS: atom_id res chain seq x y z
N MET A 1 -2.42 -26.89 -70.83
CA MET A 1 -1.93 -27.69 -69.68
C MET A 1 -0.48 -27.32 -69.43
N VAL A 2 -0.27 -26.22 -68.69
CA VAL A 2 1.02 -25.78 -68.15
C VAL A 2 0.67 -25.04 -66.86
N TRP A 3 1.04 -25.61 -65.72
CA TRP A 3 0.92 -24.98 -64.41
C TRP A 3 2.17 -24.12 -64.18
N HIS A 4 2.00 -22.84 -63.88
CA HIS A 4 3.05 -21.98 -63.34
C HIS A 4 2.62 -21.50 -61.96
N VAL A 5 3.42 -21.92 -60.98
CA VAL A 5 3.37 -21.47 -59.59
C VAL A 5 4.15 -20.15 -59.52
N ALA A 6 3.49 -19.06 -59.17
CA ALA A 6 4.13 -17.78 -58.88
C ALA A 6 4.20 -17.59 -57.36
N PHE A 7 5.43 -17.43 -56.88
CA PHE A 7 5.80 -17.18 -55.49
C PHE A 7 5.36 -15.79 -55.01
N PHE A 8 4.98 -15.74 -53.73
CA PHE A 8 4.76 -14.54 -52.93
C PHE A 8 6.03 -13.68 -52.83
N SER A 9 5.90 -12.36 -53.02
CA SER A 9 6.91 -11.37 -52.62
C SER A 9 6.24 -10.05 -52.23
N GLY A 10 6.61 -9.54 -51.05
CA GLY A 10 6.77 -8.10 -50.84
C GLY A 10 5.61 -7.33 -50.22
N ILE A 11 5.21 -7.66 -48.99
CA ILE A 11 4.55 -6.69 -48.11
C ILE A 11 5.66 -5.84 -47.46
N HIS A 12 5.89 -4.64 -47.98
CA HIS A 12 6.62 -3.57 -47.27
C HIS A 12 5.58 -2.64 -46.63
N TYR A 13 5.23 -2.93 -45.38
CA TYR A 13 4.47 -2.01 -44.52
C TYR A 13 5.35 -1.64 -43.32
N LEU A 14 5.37 -0.33 -43.01
CA LEU A 14 5.66 0.27 -41.70
C LEU A 14 7.13 0.34 -41.27
N THR A 15 7.85 1.33 -41.81
CA THR A 15 9.02 1.94 -41.14
C THR A 15 8.80 3.44 -41.07
N ASP A 16 7.91 3.87 -40.17
CA ASP A 16 7.89 5.24 -39.66
C ASP A 16 7.10 5.28 -38.34
N LEU A 17 7.70 4.72 -37.28
CA LEU A 17 7.30 5.03 -35.91
C LEU A 17 8.29 6.07 -35.38
N ALA A 18 7.73 7.24 -35.09
CA ALA A 18 8.40 8.41 -34.55
C ALA A 18 9.32 8.05 -33.36
N GLN A 19 10.61 8.36 -33.49
CA GLN A 19 11.50 8.48 -32.36
C GLN A 19 11.13 9.77 -31.60
N THR A 20 10.59 9.64 -30.39
CA THR A 20 10.51 10.77 -29.47
C THR A 20 11.94 11.10 -29.02
N PRO A 21 12.48 12.29 -29.31
CA PRO A 21 13.83 12.64 -28.89
C PRO A 21 13.90 12.63 -27.36
N ALA A 22 15.01 12.11 -26.82
CA ALA A 22 15.29 12.17 -25.39
C ALA A 22 15.27 13.65 -24.93
N PRO A 23 14.62 13.98 -23.80
CA PRO A 23 14.60 15.35 -23.31
C PRO A 23 16.04 15.80 -23.01
N PRO A 24 16.40 17.04 -23.36
CA PRO A 24 17.73 17.58 -23.08
C PRO A 24 17.99 17.58 -21.56
N PRO A 25 19.25 17.46 -21.12
CA PRO A 25 19.60 17.55 -19.72
C PRO A 25 19.16 18.92 -19.16
N LEU A 26 18.38 18.89 -18.08
CA LEU A 26 17.87 20.07 -17.39
C LEU A 26 19.03 21.02 -17.06
N THR A 27 18.87 22.28 -17.47
CA THR A 27 19.82 23.34 -17.19
C THR A 27 19.78 23.69 -15.70
N SER A 28 20.87 24.26 -15.17
CA SER A 28 20.94 24.63 -13.75
C SER A 28 19.83 25.59 -13.30
N ALA A 29 19.25 26.38 -14.23
CA ALA A 29 18.11 27.25 -13.96
C ALA A 29 16.80 26.46 -13.75
N GLU A 30 16.54 25.44 -14.58
CA GLU A 30 15.36 24.58 -14.46
C GLU A 30 15.42 23.71 -13.20
N VAL A 31 16.62 23.30 -12.77
CA VAL A 31 16.81 22.62 -11.48
C VAL A 31 16.52 23.55 -10.30
N ILE A 32 16.92 24.82 -10.38
CA ILE A 32 16.62 25.82 -9.33
C ILE A 32 15.11 26.08 -9.25
N ASP A 33 14.42 26.16 -10.39
CA ASP A 33 12.96 26.32 -10.41
C ASP A 33 12.24 25.08 -9.91
N LEU A 34 12.73 23.88 -10.21
CA LEU A 34 12.20 22.62 -9.67
C LEU A 34 12.40 22.51 -8.15
N LEU A 35 13.54 22.99 -7.63
CA LEU A 35 13.81 23.06 -6.20
C LEU A 35 12.95 24.13 -5.51
N ARG A 36 12.69 25.26 -6.16
CA ARG A 36 11.77 26.30 -5.66
C ARG A 36 10.34 25.77 -5.63
N GLN A 37 9.88 25.11 -6.68
CA GLN A 37 8.55 24.50 -6.77
C GLN A 37 8.38 23.38 -5.73
N SER A 38 9.40 22.54 -5.53
CA SER A 38 9.39 21.53 -4.48
C SER A 38 9.34 22.14 -3.06
N ASN A 39 9.97 23.31 -2.85
CA ASN A 39 9.88 24.04 -1.58
C ASN A 39 8.51 24.69 -1.37
N GLU A 40 7.88 25.20 -2.42
CA GLU A 40 6.50 25.72 -2.37
C GLU A 40 5.49 24.61 -2.11
N ASP A 41 5.66 23.44 -2.71
CA ASP A 41 4.84 22.24 -2.45
C ASP A 41 5.04 21.71 -1.02
N LEU A 42 6.27 21.79 -0.49
CA LEU A 42 6.55 21.47 0.91
C LEU A 42 5.87 22.47 1.87
N SER A 43 5.90 23.77 1.53
CA SER A 43 5.24 24.82 2.31
C SER A 43 3.72 24.67 2.29
N ASN A 44 3.15 24.34 1.14
CA ASN A 44 1.72 24.05 1.00
C ASN A 44 1.30 22.80 1.78
N SER A 45 2.12 21.75 1.77
CA SER A 45 1.90 20.54 2.57
C SER A 45 2.04 20.81 4.08
N PHE A 46 2.97 21.68 4.48
CA PHE A 46 3.13 22.10 5.88
C PHE A 46 1.95 22.96 6.34
N ASN A 47 1.42 23.84 5.49
CA ASN A 47 0.22 24.61 5.79
C ASN A 47 -1.02 23.71 5.91
N GLN A 48 -1.17 22.69 5.04
CA GLN A 48 -2.23 21.68 5.19
C GLN A 48 -2.09 20.87 6.48
N PHE A 49 -0.86 20.50 6.87
CA PHE A 49 -0.59 19.83 8.15
C PHE A 49 -0.91 20.74 9.36
N LEU A 50 -0.55 22.03 9.29
CA LEU A 50 -0.90 23.01 10.32
C LEU A 50 -2.40 23.25 10.42
N ASP A 51 -3.12 23.23 9.30
CA ASP A 51 -4.57 23.39 9.29
C ASP A 51 -5.29 22.14 9.83
N LEU A 52 -4.78 20.93 9.54
CA LEU A 52 -5.20 19.69 10.19
C LEU A 52 -4.94 19.70 11.70
N MET A 53 -3.79 20.23 12.14
CA MET A 53 -3.47 20.36 13.56
C MET A 53 -4.33 21.40 14.28
N LYS A 54 -4.63 22.54 13.65
CA LYS A 54 -5.59 23.53 14.17
C LYS A 54 -6.98 22.92 14.27
N PHE A 55 -7.42 22.17 13.26
CA PHE A 55 -8.69 21.47 13.29
C PHE A 55 -8.74 20.46 14.44
N LEU A 56 -7.68 19.66 14.64
CA LEU A 56 -7.57 18.73 15.75
C LEU A 56 -7.64 19.44 17.12
N LEU A 57 -6.97 20.58 17.26
CA LEU A 57 -6.99 21.40 18.47
C LEU A 57 -8.37 22.03 18.72
N VAL A 58 -9.07 22.47 17.67
CA VAL A 58 -10.44 22.99 17.77
C VAL A 58 -11.42 21.86 18.15
N ALA A 59 -11.28 20.68 17.56
CA ALA A 59 -12.11 19.51 17.89
C ALA A 59 -11.88 19.04 19.34
N LEU A 60 -10.61 18.97 19.77
CA LEU A 60 -10.25 18.65 21.15
C LEU A 60 -10.71 19.74 22.12
N GLY A 61 -10.63 21.02 21.72
CA GLY A 61 -11.15 22.16 22.48
C GLY A 61 -12.67 22.12 22.64
N ALA A 62 -13.40 21.74 21.58
CA ALA A 62 -14.84 21.54 21.63
C ALA A 62 -15.22 20.36 22.55
N LEU A 63 -14.50 19.24 22.47
CA LEU A 63 -14.70 18.09 23.36
C LEU A 63 -14.35 18.41 24.82
N ALA A 64 -13.29 19.18 25.06
CA ALA A 64 -12.94 19.68 26.39
C ALA A 64 -13.98 20.70 26.91
N GLY A 65 -14.57 21.52 26.03
CA GLY A 65 -15.68 22.42 26.35
C GLY A 65 -16.97 21.67 26.73
N VAL A 66 -17.28 20.58 26.02
CA VAL A 66 -18.41 19.69 26.34
C VAL A 66 -18.16 18.93 27.65
N ALA A 67 -16.93 18.44 27.87
CA ALA A 67 -16.55 17.79 29.12
C ALA A 67 -16.64 18.77 30.31
N THR A 68 -16.10 19.98 30.18
CA THR A 68 -16.21 21.02 31.22
C THR A 68 -17.64 21.51 31.43
N TYR A 69 -18.49 21.53 30.40
CA TYR A 69 -19.93 21.81 30.53
C TYR A 69 -20.70 20.73 31.30
N ILE A 70 -20.36 19.45 31.07
CA ILE A 70 -20.99 18.32 31.75
C ILE A 70 -20.51 18.24 33.21
N PHE A 71 -19.23 18.50 33.47
CA PHE A 71 -18.66 18.47 34.83
C PHE A 71 -18.82 19.80 35.61
N GLY A 72 -19.13 20.91 34.93
CA GLY A 72 -19.17 22.26 35.52
C GLY A 72 -20.57 22.78 35.88
N LYS A 73 -21.66 22.07 35.57
CA LYS A 73 -23.03 22.48 35.94
C LYS A 73 -23.37 22.13 37.39
N SER A 74 -22.72 22.82 38.32
CA SER A 74 -23.48 23.43 39.41
C SER A 74 -23.82 24.87 39.00
N LEU A 75 -25.02 25.32 39.38
CA LEU A 75 -25.45 26.72 39.42
C LEU A 75 -25.84 27.32 38.06
N GLY A 76 -27.05 27.05 37.54
CA GLY A 76 -28.26 27.70 38.05
C GLY A 76 -28.69 28.85 37.14
N ASP A 77 -27.76 29.75 36.79
CA ASP A 77 -28.12 31.06 36.20
C ASP A 77 -27.93 31.17 34.67
N ALA A 78 -27.02 30.38 34.08
CA ALA A 78 -26.86 30.31 32.61
C ALA A 78 -28.09 29.72 31.88
N ARG A 79 -29.02 29.11 32.63
CA ARG A 79 -30.17 28.37 32.12
C ARG A 79 -31.29 29.26 31.59
N LYS A 80 -31.39 30.50 32.08
CA LYS A 80 -32.51 31.40 31.75
C LYS A 80 -32.23 32.25 30.50
N VAL A 81 -31.00 32.72 30.35
CA VAL A 81 -30.60 33.59 29.22
C VAL A 81 -30.30 32.77 27.95
N ALA A 82 -29.82 31.53 28.09
CA ALA A 82 -29.62 30.63 26.96
C ALA A 82 -30.93 30.02 26.43
N ALA A 83 -31.95 29.85 27.27
CA ALA A 83 -33.23 29.27 26.86
C ALA A 83 -33.96 30.15 25.82
N ASP A 84 -34.00 31.46 26.04
CA ASP A 84 -34.76 32.36 25.16
C ASP A 84 -34.07 32.67 23.83
N ILE A 85 -32.72 32.62 23.77
CA ILE A 85 -31.94 32.96 22.57
C ILE A 85 -31.67 31.73 21.68
N VAL A 86 -31.61 30.53 22.26
CA VAL A 86 -31.30 29.28 21.51
C VAL A 86 -32.56 28.64 20.93
N GLN A 87 -33.72 28.79 21.55
CA GLN A 87 -34.88 27.95 21.26
C GLN A 87 -35.58 28.23 19.91
N GLN A 88 -35.41 29.41 19.30
CA GLN A 88 -36.11 29.72 18.04
C GLN A 88 -35.23 29.66 16.78
N GLU A 89 -33.93 29.97 16.86
CA GLU A 89 -33.08 30.06 15.67
C GLU A 89 -32.13 28.84 15.49
N VAL A 90 -31.81 28.12 16.57
CA VAL A 90 -30.84 27.00 16.57
C VAL A 90 -31.50 25.65 16.24
N GLU A 91 -32.76 25.44 16.64
CA GLU A 91 -33.44 24.13 16.51
C GLU A 91 -33.66 23.68 15.06
N ARG A 92 -33.66 24.58 14.08
CA ARG A 92 -34.02 24.22 12.69
C ARG A 92 -32.88 24.23 11.67
N LYS A 93 -31.78 24.93 11.94
CA LYS A 93 -30.64 25.02 11.00
C LYS A 93 -29.36 24.39 11.53
N ILE A 94 -29.08 24.52 12.83
CA ILE A 94 -27.88 23.95 13.45
C ILE A 94 -28.10 22.47 13.78
N ALA A 95 -29.29 22.10 14.26
CA ALA A 95 -29.59 20.71 14.62
C ALA A 95 -29.56 19.73 13.44
N THR A 96 -29.75 20.19 12.21
CA THR A 96 -29.68 19.33 11.01
C THR A 96 -28.29 19.38 10.40
N GLN A 97 -27.73 20.56 10.13
CA GLN A 97 -26.42 20.66 9.47
C GLN A 97 -25.24 20.21 10.35
N VAL A 98 -25.27 20.49 11.65
CA VAL A 98 -24.22 20.01 12.57
C VAL A 98 -24.38 18.52 12.86
N LYS A 99 -25.62 18.02 12.93
CA LYS A 99 -25.87 16.59 13.11
C LYS A 99 -25.39 15.79 11.91
N ASP A 100 -25.75 16.22 10.70
CA ASP A 100 -25.36 15.53 9.47
C ASP A 100 -23.82 15.57 9.30
N ALA A 101 -23.18 16.72 9.53
CA ALA A 101 -21.72 16.83 9.46
C ALA A 101 -20.99 16.01 10.55
N VAL A 102 -21.54 15.95 11.77
CA VAL A 102 -20.98 15.14 12.86
C VAL A 102 -21.22 13.64 12.60
N GLU A 103 -22.36 13.25 12.06
CA GLU A 103 -22.64 11.86 11.69
C GLU A 103 -21.74 11.38 10.54
N ASP A 104 -21.53 12.21 9.51
CA ASP A 104 -20.60 11.94 8.41
C ASP A 104 -19.14 11.80 8.89
N GLU A 105 -18.73 12.67 9.82
CA GLU A 105 -17.39 12.61 10.41
C GLU A 105 -17.22 11.40 11.34
N ILE A 106 -18.23 11.09 12.17
CA ILE A 106 -18.25 9.88 13.00
C ILE A 106 -18.18 8.63 12.14
N ASP A 107 -18.90 8.58 11.03
CA ASP A 107 -18.87 7.44 10.12
C ASP A 107 -17.55 7.33 9.37
N SER A 108 -16.92 8.46 9.03
CA SER A 108 -15.57 8.51 8.47
C SER A 108 -14.52 8.01 9.48
N VAL A 109 -14.58 8.47 10.73
CA VAL A 109 -13.73 8.00 11.83
C VAL A 109 -13.98 6.52 12.12
N ARG A 110 -15.24 6.06 12.13
CA ARG A 110 -15.58 4.64 12.29
C ARG A 110 -15.02 3.78 11.15
N ARG A 111 -15.05 4.28 9.91
CA ARG A 111 -14.43 3.59 8.76
C ARG A 111 -12.91 3.51 8.93
N LEU A 112 -12.26 4.58 9.36
CA LEU A 112 -10.81 4.62 9.60
C LEU A 112 -10.40 3.71 10.77
N ILE A 113 -11.11 3.76 11.89
CA ILE A 113 -10.88 2.90 13.06
C ILE A 113 -11.19 1.44 12.72
N GLY A 114 -12.28 1.18 12.00
CA GLY A 114 -12.64 -0.17 11.56
C GLY A 114 -11.58 -0.76 10.64
N ARG A 115 -10.99 0.06 9.78
CA ARG A 115 -9.87 -0.30 8.92
C ARG A 115 -8.64 -0.70 9.74
N GLU A 116 -8.22 0.17 10.65
CA GLU A 116 -7.05 -0.06 11.48
C GLU A 116 -7.19 -1.26 12.43
N ARG A 117 -8.41 -1.50 12.93
CA ARG A 117 -8.71 -2.69 13.74
C ARG A 117 -8.50 -3.99 12.96
N ILE A 118 -8.85 -4.04 11.68
CA ILE A 118 -8.63 -5.24 10.87
C ILE A 118 -7.15 -5.58 10.83
N ILE A 119 -6.29 -4.59 10.57
CA ILE A 119 -4.83 -4.77 10.55
C ILE A 119 -4.31 -5.38 11.86
N SER A 120 -4.83 -4.91 13.01
CA SER A 120 -4.44 -5.44 14.33
C SER A 120 -4.82 -6.90 14.60
N ASP A 121 -5.68 -7.50 13.77
CA ASP A 121 -6.06 -8.91 13.84
C ASP A 121 -5.37 -9.80 12.77
N ILE A 122 -4.59 -9.20 11.87
CA ILE A 122 -3.88 -9.90 10.79
C ILE A 122 -2.52 -10.40 11.25
N THR A 123 -2.21 -11.67 10.93
CA THR A 123 -0.88 -12.26 11.09
C THR A 123 -0.16 -12.27 9.76
N VAL A 124 1.11 -11.87 9.75
CA VAL A 124 1.97 -11.80 8.57
C VAL A 124 3.16 -12.73 8.76
N ASP A 125 3.42 -13.58 7.77
CA ASP A 125 4.66 -14.34 7.66
C ASP A 125 5.54 -13.69 6.58
N TYR A 126 6.73 -13.24 6.95
CA TYR A 126 7.68 -12.53 6.10
C TYR A 126 8.84 -13.45 5.75
N PHE A 127 8.96 -13.84 4.49
CA PHE A 127 9.93 -14.80 4.03
C PHE A 127 10.98 -14.19 3.10
N VAL A 128 12.26 -14.39 3.42
CA VAL A 128 13.40 -14.02 2.56
C VAL A 128 14.17 -15.29 2.15
N PRO A 129 14.15 -15.68 0.87
CA PRO A 129 14.87 -16.87 0.41
C PRO A 129 16.38 -16.67 0.40
N GLY A 130 17.10 -17.74 0.77
CA GLY A 130 18.56 -17.80 0.74
C GLY A 130 19.27 -16.83 1.68
N SER A 131 18.58 -16.27 2.68
CA SER A 131 19.15 -15.35 3.66
C SER A 131 19.19 -15.97 5.05
N ASP A 132 20.38 -16.22 5.60
CA ASP A 132 20.52 -16.58 7.03
C ASP A 132 20.61 -15.33 7.93
N ALA A 133 20.36 -14.15 7.35
CA ALA A 133 20.54 -12.88 8.01
C ALA A 133 19.33 -12.48 8.87
N LEU A 134 19.56 -11.45 9.69
CA LEU A 134 18.54 -10.78 10.49
C LEU A 134 17.39 -10.25 9.60
N PRO A 135 16.18 -10.08 10.17
CA PRO A 135 15.04 -9.55 9.43
C PRO A 135 15.37 -8.18 8.79
N PRO A 136 14.98 -7.94 7.53
CA PRO A 136 15.17 -6.65 6.90
C PRO A 136 14.33 -5.55 7.57
N ALA A 137 14.65 -4.30 7.29
CA ALA A 137 13.96 -3.14 7.89
C ALA A 137 12.45 -3.17 7.57
N GLU A 138 12.07 -3.63 6.38
CA GLU A 138 10.69 -3.78 5.94
C GLU A 138 9.86 -4.69 6.86
N ALA A 139 10.42 -5.81 7.32
CA ALA A 139 9.74 -6.69 8.28
C ALA A 139 9.50 -5.97 9.62
N THR A 140 10.45 -5.12 10.04
CA THR A 140 10.30 -4.28 11.23
C THR A 140 9.23 -3.21 11.04
N PHE A 141 9.16 -2.57 9.86
CA PHE A 141 8.13 -1.57 9.57
C PHE A 141 6.73 -2.17 9.57
N LEU A 142 6.55 -3.39 9.07
CA LEU A 142 5.28 -4.11 9.20
C LEU A 142 4.93 -4.35 10.67
N LYS A 143 5.90 -4.73 11.52
CA LYS A 143 5.65 -4.87 12.95
C LYS A 143 5.21 -3.55 13.59
N THR A 144 5.86 -2.44 13.25
CA THR A 144 5.49 -1.09 13.73
C THR A 144 4.15 -0.62 13.18
N ARG A 145 3.73 -1.08 12.00
CA ARG A 145 2.44 -0.74 11.38
C ARG A 145 1.24 -1.26 12.19
N GLY A 146 1.43 -2.19 13.12
CA GLY A 146 0.39 -2.63 14.04
C GLY A 146 -0.28 -3.96 13.68
N PHE A 147 0.31 -4.76 12.80
CA PHE A 147 -0.16 -6.14 12.56
C PHE A 147 -0.08 -6.97 13.85
N LYS A 148 -1.04 -7.89 14.03
CA LYS A 148 -1.14 -8.76 15.23
C LYS A 148 0.17 -9.46 15.55
N ARG A 149 0.78 -10.02 14.52
CA ARG A 149 2.07 -10.72 14.57
C ARG A 149 2.73 -10.62 13.20
N VAL A 150 4.01 -10.27 13.19
CA VAL A 150 4.88 -10.37 12.02
C VAL A 150 5.98 -11.35 12.37
N SER A 151 5.96 -12.53 11.75
CA SER A 151 6.97 -13.56 11.92
C SER A 151 7.92 -13.52 10.73
N TYR A 152 9.22 -13.61 10.99
CA TYR A 152 10.25 -13.64 9.97
C TYR A 152 10.72 -15.08 9.76
N TRP A 153 10.87 -15.45 8.49
CA TRP A 153 11.27 -16.77 8.05
C TRP A 153 12.38 -16.65 7.01
N ASN A 154 13.34 -17.56 7.10
CA ASN A 154 14.42 -17.72 6.13
C ASN A 154 14.39 -19.14 5.53
N GLU A 155 15.35 -19.42 4.66
CA GLU A 155 15.51 -20.71 3.99
C GLU A 155 15.64 -21.89 4.97
N THR A 156 16.38 -21.72 6.06
CA THR A 156 16.66 -22.77 7.06
C THR A 156 15.50 -23.02 8.02
N ASP A 157 14.71 -21.99 8.30
CA ASP A 157 13.64 -22.00 9.30
C ASP A 157 12.25 -22.13 8.65
N LEU A 158 12.18 -22.39 7.34
CA LEU A 158 10.92 -22.46 6.64
C LEU A 158 10.11 -23.67 7.13
N VAL A 159 9.05 -23.38 7.89
CA VAL A 159 8.02 -24.33 8.34
C VAL A 159 6.68 -24.00 7.68
N ASP A 160 5.61 -24.68 8.08
CA ASP A 160 4.25 -24.36 7.66
C ASP A 160 3.88 -22.92 8.08
N LEU A 161 3.47 -22.13 7.09
CA LEU A 161 3.17 -20.72 7.26
C LEU A 161 1.73 -20.57 7.74
N SER A 162 1.58 -19.86 8.86
CA SER A 162 0.30 -19.61 9.54
C SER A 162 -0.19 -18.17 9.39
N GLY A 163 0.58 -17.36 8.66
CA GLY A 163 0.25 -16.00 8.26
C GLY A 163 -0.98 -15.98 7.38
N GLN A 164 -1.86 -15.02 7.65
CA GLN A 164 -2.98 -14.69 6.76
C GLN A 164 -2.49 -13.93 5.54
N VAL A 165 -1.38 -13.22 5.69
CA VAL A 165 -0.61 -12.64 4.59
C VAL A 165 0.78 -13.24 4.63
N VAL A 166 1.27 -13.69 3.48
CA VAL A 166 2.63 -14.19 3.33
C VAL A 166 3.37 -13.26 2.39
N VAL A 167 4.51 -12.72 2.84
CA VAL A 167 5.38 -11.86 2.04
C VAL A 167 6.55 -12.67 1.53
N LEU A 168 6.73 -12.73 0.22
CA LEU A 168 7.93 -13.25 -0.44
C LEU A 168 8.82 -12.06 -0.82
N ASP A 169 9.93 -11.88 -0.09
CA ASP A 169 10.87 -10.79 -0.32
C ASP A 169 12.06 -11.24 -1.15
N LEU A 170 12.01 -10.90 -2.44
CA LEU A 170 13.07 -11.16 -3.42
C LEU A 170 14.03 -9.98 -3.58
N VAL A 171 13.74 -8.84 -2.94
CA VAL A 171 14.59 -7.65 -2.99
C VAL A 171 15.77 -7.77 -2.04
N ASN A 172 15.50 -8.25 -0.82
CA ASN A 172 16.53 -8.49 0.19
C ASN A 172 17.11 -9.91 0.13
N ALA A 173 16.70 -10.70 -0.87
CA ALA A 173 17.18 -12.07 -1.06
C ALA A 173 18.58 -12.09 -1.71
N PRO A 174 19.59 -12.76 -1.11
CA PRO A 174 20.94 -12.85 -1.68
C PRO A 174 20.97 -13.46 -3.08
N ILE A 175 20.01 -14.34 -3.39
CA ILE A 175 19.87 -15.03 -4.68
C ILE A 175 19.61 -14.10 -5.87
N LEU A 176 19.16 -12.87 -5.62
CA LEU A 176 18.96 -11.82 -6.64
C LEU A 176 19.74 -10.55 -6.31
N SER A 177 20.81 -10.68 -5.51
CA SER A 177 21.70 -9.57 -5.19
C SER A 177 22.36 -9.01 -6.45
N VAL A 178 22.69 -7.71 -6.40
CA VAL A 178 23.36 -7.02 -7.51
C VAL A 178 24.66 -7.72 -7.88
N GLN A 179 25.41 -8.24 -6.89
CA GLN A 179 26.65 -8.97 -7.12
C GLN A 179 26.43 -10.26 -7.90
N MET A 180 25.39 -11.04 -7.57
CA MET A 180 25.07 -12.29 -8.27
C MET A 180 24.58 -12.07 -9.70
N LEU A 181 24.02 -10.90 -10.00
CA LEU A 181 23.49 -10.55 -11.31
C LEU A 181 24.47 -9.72 -12.15
N ALA A 182 25.59 -9.26 -11.59
CA ALA A 182 26.51 -8.32 -12.25
C ALA A 182 27.23 -8.94 -13.46
N ASP A 183 27.50 -10.24 -13.41
CA ASP A 183 28.22 -10.97 -14.46
C ASP A 183 27.30 -11.57 -15.52
N LEU A 184 25.99 -11.44 -15.36
CA LEU A 184 24.99 -11.98 -16.28
C LEU A 184 24.61 -10.96 -17.34
N SER A 185 24.28 -11.44 -18.53
CA SER A 185 23.58 -10.61 -19.51
C SER A 185 22.21 -10.17 -18.99
N GLU A 186 21.64 -9.13 -19.59
CA GLU A 186 20.32 -8.61 -19.19
C GLU A 186 19.23 -9.68 -19.30
N ASP A 187 19.27 -10.51 -20.35
CA ASP A 187 18.32 -11.60 -20.55
C ASP A 187 18.52 -12.73 -19.54
N GLU A 188 19.76 -13.15 -19.26
CA GLU A 188 20.03 -14.16 -18.23
C GLU A 188 19.62 -13.70 -16.83
N ALA A 189 19.88 -12.42 -16.50
CA ALA A 189 19.45 -11.85 -15.22
C ALA A 189 17.93 -11.76 -15.13
N HIS A 190 17.24 -11.50 -16.25
CA HIS A 190 15.78 -11.51 -16.32
C HIS A 190 15.23 -12.94 -16.15
N ASP A 191 15.72 -13.91 -16.89
CA ASP A 191 15.32 -15.32 -16.79
C ASP A 191 15.56 -15.87 -15.38
N ARG A 192 16.66 -15.44 -14.74
CA ARG A 192 16.96 -15.79 -13.36
C ARG A 192 15.93 -15.22 -12.37
N ARG A 193 15.45 -13.99 -12.60
CA ARG A 193 14.38 -13.38 -11.78
C ARG A 193 13.05 -14.09 -11.98
N GLU A 194 12.67 -14.37 -13.23
CA GLU A 194 11.46 -15.12 -13.57
C GLU A 194 11.45 -16.46 -12.85
N LYS A 195 12.53 -17.23 -13.01
CA LYS A 195 12.68 -18.53 -12.34
C LYS A 195 12.65 -18.42 -10.82
N SER A 196 13.32 -17.41 -10.25
CA SER A 196 13.32 -17.19 -8.80
C SER A 196 11.93 -16.89 -8.26
N VAL A 197 11.10 -16.12 -8.98
CA VAL A 197 9.71 -15.88 -8.59
C VAL A 197 8.92 -17.18 -8.60
N ILE A 198 8.99 -17.95 -9.69
CA ILE A 198 8.24 -19.21 -9.82
C ILE A 198 8.65 -20.19 -8.73
N ASP A 199 9.94 -20.49 -8.62
CA ASP A 199 10.47 -21.51 -7.71
C ASP A 199 10.10 -21.18 -6.25
N ASN A 200 10.25 -19.91 -5.85
CA ASN A 200 9.94 -19.50 -4.48
C ASN A 200 8.44 -19.37 -4.22
N ALA A 201 7.67 -18.85 -5.16
CA ALA A 201 6.22 -18.73 -5.00
C ALA A 201 5.60 -20.11 -4.89
N THR A 202 5.86 -21.03 -5.83
CA THR A 202 5.34 -22.40 -5.80
C THR A 202 5.72 -23.13 -4.50
N ARG A 203 6.95 -22.91 -4.01
CA ARG A 203 7.38 -23.46 -2.72
C ARG A 203 6.57 -22.93 -1.54
N LEU A 204 6.26 -21.63 -1.52
CA LEU A 204 5.44 -21.04 -0.46
C LEU A 204 3.97 -21.46 -0.57
N LEU A 205 3.44 -21.61 -1.79
CA LEU A 205 2.07 -22.08 -2.02
C LEU A 205 1.81 -23.44 -1.37
N GLY A 206 2.78 -24.35 -1.41
CA GLY A 206 2.68 -25.66 -0.75
C GLY A 206 2.76 -25.63 0.78
N ARG A 207 3.03 -24.47 1.40
CA ARG A 207 3.26 -24.32 2.85
C ARG A 207 2.35 -23.28 3.50
N MET A 208 1.69 -22.44 2.72
CA MET A 208 0.71 -21.49 3.23
C MET A 208 -0.66 -22.13 3.37
N GLY A 209 -1.47 -21.65 4.30
CA GLY A 209 -2.86 -22.07 4.39
C GLY A 209 -3.67 -21.62 3.18
N ASP A 210 -4.70 -22.39 2.81
CA ASP A 210 -5.61 -22.16 1.66
C ASP A 210 -6.30 -20.79 1.60
N ARG A 211 -6.20 -20.00 2.68
CA ARG A 211 -6.86 -18.69 2.84
C ARG A 211 -5.85 -17.58 3.11
N ALA A 212 -4.58 -17.80 2.78
CA ALA A 212 -3.55 -16.79 2.84
C ALA A 212 -3.47 -16.00 1.53
N VAL A 213 -3.08 -14.73 1.62
CA VAL A 213 -2.79 -13.87 0.46
C VAL A 213 -1.28 -13.78 0.29
N LEU A 214 -0.78 -14.06 -0.91
CA LEU A 214 0.64 -13.95 -1.24
C LEU A 214 1.00 -12.54 -1.72
N VAL A 215 1.99 -11.90 -1.10
CA VAL A 215 2.54 -10.62 -1.53
C VAL A 215 3.98 -10.83 -1.99
N ILE A 216 4.26 -10.51 -3.25
CA ILE A 216 5.60 -10.69 -3.85
C ILE A 216 6.30 -9.33 -3.89
N TYR A 217 7.33 -9.18 -3.06
CA TYR A 217 8.18 -7.99 -3.08
C TYR A 217 9.37 -8.23 -4.00
N ILE A 218 9.34 -7.59 -5.17
CA ILE A 218 10.36 -7.70 -6.19
C ILE A 218 10.54 -6.38 -6.93
N ARG A 219 11.79 -5.96 -7.14
CA ARG A 219 12.10 -4.81 -8.00
C ARG A 219 12.11 -5.27 -9.45
N PRO A 220 11.24 -4.75 -10.33
CA PRO A 220 11.40 -4.97 -11.75
C PRO A 220 12.74 -4.37 -12.18
N ALA A 221 13.42 -5.05 -13.09
CA ALA A 221 14.57 -4.46 -13.77
C ALA A 221 14.05 -3.57 -14.91
N LYS A 222 14.64 -3.64 -16.09
CA LYS A 222 14.11 -2.97 -17.29
C LYS A 222 12.85 -3.63 -17.85
N ARG A 223 12.60 -4.90 -17.48
CA ARG A 223 11.46 -5.71 -17.94
C ARG A 223 10.54 -6.06 -16.77
N ARG A 224 9.24 -6.11 -17.05
CA ARG A 224 8.21 -6.69 -16.15
C ARG A 224 8.52 -8.17 -15.95
N VAL A 225 8.26 -8.69 -14.75
CA VAL A 225 8.41 -10.11 -14.42
C VAL A 225 7.09 -10.82 -14.71
N ALA A 226 7.01 -11.55 -15.83
CA ALA A 226 5.81 -12.19 -16.34
C ALA A 226 5.34 -13.35 -15.46
N ALA A 227 6.25 -14.02 -14.73
CA ALA A 227 5.94 -15.09 -13.80
C ALA A 227 4.91 -14.69 -12.73
N ILE A 228 4.83 -13.40 -12.39
CA ILE A 228 3.82 -12.89 -11.45
C ILE A 228 2.41 -13.06 -12.03
N ASP A 229 2.24 -12.89 -13.34
CA ASP A 229 0.96 -13.03 -14.01
C ASP A 229 0.55 -14.52 -14.12
N ASP A 230 1.53 -15.41 -14.32
CA ASP A 230 1.32 -16.86 -14.39
C ASP A 230 0.85 -17.47 -13.06
N LEU A 231 1.15 -16.81 -11.93
CA LEU A 231 0.68 -17.23 -10.61
C LEU A 231 -0.84 -17.17 -10.46
N SER A 232 -1.54 -16.39 -11.29
CA SER A 232 -3.02 -16.37 -11.30
C SER A 232 -3.66 -17.73 -11.56
N SER A 233 -2.92 -18.67 -12.18
CA SER A 233 -3.37 -20.05 -12.38
C SER A 233 -3.26 -20.93 -11.13
N GLN A 234 -2.44 -20.54 -10.14
CA GLN A 234 -2.12 -21.33 -8.95
C GLN A 234 -2.70 -20.72 -7.67
N ILE A 235 -2.86 -19.40 -7.60
CA ILE A 235 -3.38 -18.70 -6.42
C ILE A 235 -4.39 -17.63 -6.81
N THR A 236 -5.52 -17.62 -6.11
CA THR A 236 -6.62 -16.69 -6.37
C THR A 236 -6.29 -15.26 -5.94
N TYR A 237 -5.64 -15.09 -4.79
CA TYR A 237 -5.33 -13.78 -4.23
C TYR A 237 -3.84 -13.61 -4.02
N TYR A 238 -3.25 -12.78 -4.87
CA TYR A 238 -1.87 -12.37 -4.77
C TYR A 238 -1.73 -10.90 -5.15
N ALA A 239 -0.64 -10.28 -4.71
CA ALA A 239 -0.29 -8.92 -5.08
C ALA A 239 1.23 -8.79 -5.22
N ALA A 240 1.69 -7.76 -5.94
CA ALA A 240 3.10 -7.46 -6.09
C ALA A 240 3.44 -6.07 -5.55
N ALA A 241 4.60 -5.95 -4.93
CA ALA A 241 5.18 -4.70 -4.48
C ALA A 241 6.57 -4.54 -5.08
N ASN A 242 6.95 -3.31 -5.41
CA ASN A 242 8.23 -2.98 -6.05
C ASN A 242 9.06 -1.94 -5.31
N THR A 243 8.52 -1.36 -4.23
CA THR A 243 9.23 -0.42 -3.35
C THR A 243 8.85 -0.69 -1.88
N PRO A 244 9.69 -0.29 -0.91
CA PRO A 244 9.39 -0.51 0.51
C PRO A 244 8.07 0.13 0.97
N VAL A 245 7.78 1.35 0.49
CA VAL A 245 6.54 2.05 0.83
C VAL A 245 5.32 1.32 0.24
N ASN A 246 5.42 0.91 -1.02
CA ASN A 246 4.36 0.16 -1.68
C ASN A 246 4.13 -1.19 -0.99
N LEU A 247 5.18 -1.87 -0.54
CA LEU A 247 5.09 -3.13 0.20
C LEU A 247 4.20 -3.01 1.43
N ILE A 248 4.42 -1.98 2.26
CA ILE A 248 3.62 -1.79 3.48
C ILE A 248 2.14 -1.58 3.15
N GLY A 249 1.84 -0.78 2.12
CA GLY A 249 0.48 -0.56 1.63
C GLY A 249 -0.17 -1.85 1.12
N VAL A 250 0.52 -2.57 0.24
CA VAL A 250 0.03 -3.83 -0.35
C VAL A 250 -0.21 -4.91 0.70
N VAL A 251 0.67 -5.02 1.72
CA VAL A 251 0.46 -5.98 2.83
C VAL A 251 -0.75 -5.62 3.67
N ALA A 252 -1.02 -4.32 3.89
CA ALA A 252 -2.23 -3.89 4.58
C ALA A 252 -3.49 -4.22 3.76
N ASP A 253 -3.47 -3.95 2.45
CA ASP A 253 -4.56 -4.28 1.53
C ASP A 253 -4.81 -5.79 1.45
N ALA A 254 -3.75 -6.59 1.35
CA ALA A 254 -3.80 -8.04 1.44
C ALA A 254 -4.42 -8.52 2.78
N GLY A 255 -4.13 -7.83 3.88
CA GLY A 255 -4.73 -8.08 5.18
C GLY A 255 -6.26 -7.92 5.17
N TYR A 256 -6.79 -6.90 4.51
CA TYR A 256 -8.25 -6.74 4.35
C TYR A 256 -8.86 -7.87 3.55
N VAL A 257 -8.22 -8.26 2.45
CA VAL A 257 -8.67 -9.36 1.60
C VAL A 257 -8.68 -10.67 2.38
N ALA A 258 -7.60 -10.99 3.10
CA ALA A 258 -7.50 -12.18 3.93
C ALA A 258 -8.55 -12.21 5.06
N HIS A 259 -8.86 -11.03 5.65
CA HIS A 259 -9.93 -10.92 6.64
C HIS A 259 -11.31 -11.18 6.05
N GLY A 260 -11.63 -10.56 4.92
CA GLY A 260 -12.89 -10.74 4.21
C GLY A 260 -13.08 -12.19 3.77
N TRP A 261 -12.04 -12.79 3.18
CA TRP A 261 -12.08 -14.17 2.69
C TRP A 261 -12.41 -15.16 3.81
N ARG A 262 -11.81 -15.03 4.99
CA ARG A 262 -12.12 -15.93 6.12
C ARG A 262 -13.56 -15.85 6.59
N ARG A 263 -14.19 -14.66 6.52
CA ARG A 263 -15.59 -14.46 6.93
C ARG A 263 -16.61 -14.98 5.94
N LEU A 264 -16.24 -15.14 4.67
CA LEU A 264 -17.15 -15.66 3.65
C LEU A 264 -17.34 -17.18 3.73
N VAL A 265 -16.47 -17.89 4.46
CA VAL A 265 -16.43 -19.35 4.54
C VAL A 265 -16.47 -19.84 6.00
N SER A 266 -17.04 -19.02 6.90
CA SER A 266 -17.30 -19.33 8.32
C SER A 266 -18.79 -19.28 8.58
#